data_AF-A0A850T2A1-F1
#
_entry.id   AF-A0A850T2A1-F1
#
_cell.length_a   1.000
_cell.length_b   1.000
_cell.length_c   1.000
_cell.angle_alpha   90.00
_cell.angle_beta   90.00
_cell.angle_gamma   90.00
#
_symmetry.space_group_name_H-M   'P 1'
#
loop_
_entity.id
_entity.type
_entity.pdbx_description
1 polymer ?
#
loop_
_entity_poly.entity_id
_entity_poly.type
_entity_poly.pdbx_seq_one_letter_code
_entity_poly.pdbx_strand_id
1 'polypeptide(L)' 'MKVFLVGVGCVGKSTIGALLAKKLNYSFYDLDDEIESFFNTSI' A
#
# COMPACT_ATOMS: atom_id res chain seq x y z
N MET A 1 -2.38 -15.81 -0.29
CA MET A 1 -3.55 -15.07 0.23
C MET A 1 -3.39 -13.61 -0.13
N LYS A 2 -4.47 -12.86 -0.37
CA LYS A 2 -4.41 -11.41 -0.62
C LYS A 2 -5.10 -10.67 0.52
N VAL A 3 -4.50 -9.58 0.99
CA VAL A 3 -5.05 -8.71 2.04
C VAL A 3 -5.17 -7.31 1.44
N PHE A 4 -6.33 -6.69 1.56
CA PHE A 4 -6.57 -5.32 1.12
C PHE A 4 -6.82 -4.44 2.32
N LEU A 5 -6.06 -3.35 2.44
CA LEU A 5 -6.24 -2.34 3.48
C LEU A 5 -6.96 -1.14 2.88
N VAL A 6 -8.20 -0.91 3.33
CA VAL A 6 -9.05 0.18 2.83
C VAL A 6 -9.33 1.21 3.92
N GLY A 7 -9.52 2.46 3.51
CA GLY A 7 -9.78 3.60 4.39
C GLY A 7 -9.37 4.92 3.76
N VAL A 8 -9.78 6.04 4.36
CA VAL A 8 -9.47 7.39 3.86
C VAL A 8 -7.97 7.68 3.87
N GLY A 9 -7.52 8.72 3.14
CA GLY A 9 -6.13 9.18 3.14
C GLY A 9 -5.61 9.48 4.55
N CYS A 10 -4.30 9.38 4.75
CA CYS A 10 -3.60 9.76 5.99
C CYS A 10 -4.00 9.01 7.29
N VAL A 11 -4.73 7.89 7.23
CA VAL A 11 -5.02 7.05 8.42
C VAL A 11 -3.94 6.01 8.75
N GLY A 12 -2.78 6.08 8.08
CA GLY A 12 -1.65 5.17 8.32
C GLY A 12 -1.72 3.81 7.62
N LYS A 13 -2.52 3.68 6.54
CA LYS A 13 -2.68 2.42 5.77
C LYS A 13 -1.35 1.88 5.25
N SER A 14 -0.53 2.74 4.65
CA SER A 14 0.77 2.35 4.08
C SER A 14 1.72 1.85 5.18
N THR A 15 1.74 2.55 6.32
CA THR A 15 2.55 2.16 7.48
C THR A 15 2.13 0.80 8.04
N ILE A 16 0.83 0.58 8.29
CA ILE A 16 0.37 -0.69 8.85
C ILE A 16 0.48 -1.83 7.84
N GLY A 17 0.28 -1.55 6.54
CA GLY A 17 0.44 -2.51 5.46
C GLY A 17 1.87 -3.01 5.31
N ALA A 18 2.86 -2.13 5.32
CA ALA A 18 4.26 -2.52 5.27
C ALA A 18 4.66 -3.37 6.48
N LEU A 19 4.21 -2.99 7.68
CA LEU A 19 4.47 -3.76 8.91
C LEU A 19 3.79 -5.14 8.88
N LEU A 20 2.56 -5.22 8.40
CA LEU A 20 1.81 -6.47 8.26
C LEU A 20 2.48 -7.40 7.24
N ALA A 21 2.84 -6.87 6.06
CA ALA A 21 3.50 -7.63 5.01
C ALA A 21 4.83 -8.21 5.49
N LYS A 22 5.64 -7.40 6.21
CA LYS A 22 6.88 -7.88 6.84
C LYS A 22 6.63 -9.00 7.85
N LYS A 23 5.59 -8.89 8.70
CA LYS A 23 5.25 -9.92 9.70
C LYS A 23 4.78 -11.23 9.07
N LEU A 24 4.09 -11.16 7.94
CA LEU A 24 3.55 -12.33 7.23
C LEU A 24 4.48 -12.87 6.13
N ASN A 25 5.63 -12.24 5.90
CA ASN A 25 6.53 -12.51 4.78
C ASN A 25 5.84 -12.39 3.41
N TYR A 26 5.05 -11.32 3.24
CA TYR A 26 4.31 -11.00 2.02
C TYR A 26 4.96 -9.79 1.33
N SER A 27 4.74 -9.68 0.02
CA SER A 27 5.01 -8.44 -0.70
C SER A 27 3.98 -7.36 -0.29
N PHE A 28 4.44 -6.11 -0.21
CA PHE A 28 3.62 -4.93 0.05
C PHE A 28 3.53 -4.09 -1.22
N TYR A 29 2.33 -3.56 -1.48
CA TYR A 29 2.03 -2.64 -2.59
C TYR A 29 1.13 -1.54 -2.06
N ASP A 30 1.50 -0.28 -2.30
CA ASP A 30 0.61 0.86 -2.09
C ASP A 30 -0.02 1.23 -3.43
N LEU A 31 -1.35 1.33 -3.48
CA LEU A 31 -2.05 1.52 -4.74
C LEU A 31 -1.76 2.90 -5.36
N ASP A 32 -1.59 3.92 -4.53
CA ASP A 32 -1.35 5.28 -5.01
C ASP A 32 0.05 5.34 -5.66
N ASP A 33 1.08 4.79 -5.01
CA ASP A 33 2.45 4.69 -5.54
C ASP A 33 2.51 3.93 -6.88
N GLU A 34 1.78 2.82 -7.00
CA GLU A 34 1.76 2.00 -8.22
C GLU A 34 1.08 2.73 -9.39
N ILE A 35 0.04 3.52 -9.11
CA ILE A 35 -0.64 4.35 -10.13
C ILE A 35 0.27 5.49 -10.59
N GLU A 36 0.91 6.20 -9.64
CA GLU A 36 1.87 7.27 -9.95
C GLU A 36 3.01 6.76 -10.84
N SER A 37 3.59 5.61 -10.47
CA SER A 37 4.65 4.97 -11.23
C SER A 37 4.19 4.57 -12.63
N PHE A 38 3.00 3.97 -12.75
CA PHE A 38 2.46 3.52 -14.04
C PHE A 38 2.17 4.67 -15.00
N PHE A 39 1.59 5.78 -14.51
CA PHE A 39 1.24 6.92 -15.35
C PHE A 39 2.32 8.00 -15.43
N ASN A 40 3.42 7.85 -14.68
CA ASN A 40 4.48 8.85 -14.54
C ASN A 40 3.91 10.23 -14.17
N THR A 41 3.04 10.23 -13.15
CA THR A 41 2.33 11.40 -12.62
C THR A 41 2.40 11.42 -11.09
N SER A 42 1.88 12.46 -10.44
CA SER A 42 1.72 12.51 -8.99
C SER A 42 0.35 13.05 -8.61
N ILE A 43 -0.27 12.45 -7.58
CA ILE A 43 -1.66 12.68 -7.16
C ILE A 43 -1.80 13.05 -5.68
#